data_AF-A0AAN6J395-F1
#
_entry.id   AF-A0AAN6J395-F1
#
_cell.length_a   1.000
_cell.length_b   1.000
_cell.length_c   1.000
_cell.angle_alpha   90.00
_cell.angle_beta   90.00
_cell.angle_gamma   90.00
#
_symmetry.space_group_name_H-M   'P 1'
#
loop_
_entity.id
_entity.type
_entity.pdbx_description
1 polymer ?
#
loop_
_entity_poly.entity_id
_entity_poly.type
_entity_poly.pdbx_seq_one_letter_code
_entity_poly.pdbx_strand_id
1 'polypeptide(L)'
;MSGISVHTTTALKRWSCADKQLPAVERIKSIHIYDFDNTLFSSPLPNRQVWAWGTCGQLQTQDFFQDGGWWHNPQILTATGQGVEVEEPRAWAGCWNEKIVDLVRLSMAEEDAVSILLTGRSESGFTDLINRMVVAKGLDFDMVCLKPRVSPSGKLFANTLAFKQALLQDIVHTYREAGELRMYEDRPKHTKAFRDFFEDLNRVLSSQNAPRPPINAEVIQVTEQDGNMDPVSEVAQVQAMINSHNAAIIAGTAPPHATPYCIKRSVFFTGYLLSAPDIDRLKSLLKLPTSVPESEIKHLANNILITPRPAPRAILDKVGGMGAKVRWRVTGVASEKNRVWAARVQPVDPKVRIYTENATPYVVLATRREAKPIEASYIHHWQSVPEHQALEFETVVGERVLLRIEEEIAGEDQYEASSPARRQARVHPREDDFPPLGSTRPKVQMRSNPQPYAQSNSWAGKASGGGGGIGFAAQRGGGGRGGGGGGRGGGGGGGQQRGYRGGGRGNTGGGRGGGRGGRGAYRSLDDNVGEGGYGSASGMQY
;
A
#
# COMPACT_ATOMS: atom_id res chain seq x y z
N MET A 1 31.59 45.01 -1.24
CA MET A 1 30.25 45.40 -1.71
C MET A 1 29.46 44.12 -1.98
N SER A 2 28.75 43.61 -0.97
CA SER A 2 28.01 42.34 -1.03
C SER A 2 26.62 42.58 -1.63
N GLY A 3 26.34 41.96 -2.78
CA GLY A 3 25.18 42.23 -3.62
C GLY A 3 23.83 42.01 -2.93
N ILE A 4 23.05 43.10 -2.89
CA ILE A 4 21.63 43.14 -2.55
C ILE A 4 20.87 42.69 -3.81
N SER A 5 20.54 41.41 -3.91
CA SER A 5 19.73 40.83 -5.00
C SER A 5 19.31 39.39 -4.66
N VAL A 6 18.29 39.18 -3.81
CA VAL A 6 17.84 37.80 -3.49
C VAL A 6 16.36 37.55 -3.80
N HIS A 7 15.47 38.53 -3.61
CA HIS A 7 14.02 38.33 -3.78
C HIS A 7 13.43 39.36 -4.76
N THR A 8 13.30 38.96 -6.03
CA THR A 8 12.68 39.75 -7.11
C THR A 8 11.76 38.86 -7.92
N THR A 9 10.78 39.44 -8.62
CA THR A 9 9.89 38.68 -9.52
C THR A 9 10.66 37.96 -10.62
N THR A 10 11.77 38.53 -11.11
CA THR A 10 12.66 37.88 -12.07
C THR A 10 13.36 36.65 -11.49
N ALA A 11 13.83 36.70 -10.24
CA ALA A 11 14.41 35.54 -9.57
C ALA A 11 13.33 34.49 -9.26
N LEU A 12 12.17 34.93 -8.80
CA LEU A 12 11.04 34.07 -8.46
C LEU A 12 10.51 33.30 -9.68
N LYS A 13 10.47 33.94 -10.86
CA LYS A 13 10.06 33.30 -12.13
C LYS A 13 10.87 32.03 -12.44
N ARG A 14 12.12 31.92 -11.98
CA ARG A 14 12.98 30.74 -12.21
C ARG A 14 12.47 29.46 -11.52
N TRP A 15 11.56 29.60 -10.56
CA TRP A 15 10.91 28.45 -9.93
C TRP A 15 9.75 27.90 -10.75
N SER A 16 9.24 28.67 -11.71
CA SER A 16 8.09 28.27 -12.50
C SER A 16 8.50 27.70 -13.85
N CYS A 17 7.82 26.64 -14.27
CA CYS A 17 7.92 26.10 -15.61
C CYS A 17 6.92 26.73 -16.59
N ALA A 18 6.04 27.63 -16.11
CA ALA A 18 5.18 28.44 -16.96
C ALA A 18 5.94 29.69 -17.41
N ASP A 19 5.96 29.97 -18.71
CA ASP A 19 6.57 31.19 -19.25
C ASP A 19 5.61 32.38 -19.17
N LYS A 20 5.30 32.82 -17.95
CA LYS A 20 4.44 33.98 -17.69
C LYS A 20 5.22 35.12 -17.05
N GLN A 21 4.83 36.35 -17.35
CA GLN A 21 5.37 37.51 -16.66
C GLN A 21 4.67 37.64 -15.30
N LEU A 22 5.45 37.64 -14.22
CA LEU A 22 4.88 37.77 -12.87
C LEU A 22 4.39 39.20 -12.60
N PRO A 23 3.27 39.36 -11.88
CA PRO A 23 2.73 40.66 -11.51
C PRO A 23 3.71 41.46 -10.64
N ALA A 24 3.59 42.80 -10.69
CA ALA A 24 4.44 43.69 -9.91
C ALA A 24 4.23 43.51 -8.41
N VAL A 25 5.32 43.59 -7.62
CA VAL A 25 5.31 43.34 -6.17
C VAL A 25 4.28 44.22 -5.45
N GLU A 26 4.25 45.51 -5.79
CA GLU A 26 3.37 46.52 -5.22
C GLU A 26 1.86 46.28 -5.47
N ARG A 27 1.52 45.54 -6.53
CA ARG A 27 0.13 45.22 -6.89
C ARG A 27 -0.44 44.08 -6.04
N ILE A 28 0.38 43.13 -5.62
CA ILE A 28 -0.10 41.90 -4.98
C ILE A 28 -0.31 42.09 -3.48
N LYS A 29 -1.53 41.78 -3.03
CA LYS A 29 -2.00 41.81 -1.63
C LYS A 29 -2.30 40.41 -1.09
N SER A 30 -2.63 39.46 -1.96
CA SER A 30 -3.00 38.08 -1.62
C SER A 30 -2.13 37.06 -2.36
N ILE A 31 -1.75 35.97 -1.69
CA ILE A 31 -1.03 34.84 -2.30
C ILE A 31 -1.88 33.57 -2.18
N HIS A 32 -2.24 32.95 -3.29
CA HIS A 32 -3.05 31.72 -3.30
C HIS A 32 -2.27 30.55 -3.91
N ILE A 33 -2.12 29.48 -3.12
CA ILE A 33 -1.27 28.33 -3.45
C ILE A 33 -2.10 27.06 -3.42
N TYR A 34 -2.03 26.30 -4.50
CA TYR A 34 -2.79 25.07 -4.68
C TYR A 34 -1.83 23.91 -4.91
N ASP A 35 -1.82 22.94 -4.00
CA ASP A 35 -1.15 21.67 -4.28
C ASP A 35 -1.87 20.95 -5.44
N PHE A 36 -1.12 20.26 -6.29
CA PHE A 36 -1.68 19.56 -7.43
C PHE A 36 -2.26 18.20 -7.03
N ASP A 37 -1.38 17.28 -6.61
CA ASP A 37 -1.72 15.87 -6.40
C ASP A 37 -2.69 15.70 -5.23
N ASN A 38 -3.82 15.05 -5.50
CA ASN A 38 -4.91 14.72 -4.59
C ASN A 38 -5.58 15.92 -3.89
N THR A 39 -5.12 17.15 -4.19
CA THR A 39 -5.71 18.41 -3.75
C THR A 39 -6.54 19.03 -4.87
N LEU A 40 -5.90 19.48 -5.95
CA LEU A 40 -6.56 20.03 -7.15
C LEU A 40 -6.97 18.93 -8.13
N PHE A 41 -6.11 17.93 -8.33
CA PHE A 41 -6.29 16.84 -9.27
C PHE A 41 -6.22 15.48 -8.57
N SER A 42 -7.17 14.58 -8.83
CA SER A 42 -7.19 13.22 -8.30
C SER A 42 -6.20 12.35 -9.07
N SER A 43 -4.93 12.46 -8.69
CA SER A 43 -3.86 11.62 -9.20
C SER A 43 -4.09 10.17 -8.74
N PRO A 44 -3.97 9.17 -9.63
CA PRO A 44 -4.31 7.80 -9.27
C PRO A 44 -3.38 7.28 -8.18
N LEU A 45 -3.93 6.50 -7.24
CA LEU A 45 -3.21 5.74 -6.23
C LEU A 45 -3.09 4.27 -6.66
N PRO A 46 -2.02 3.54 -6.26
CA PRO A 46 -1.95 2.10 -6.47
C PRO A 46 -3.18 1.41 -5.88
N ASN A 47 -3.86 0.62 -6.71
CA ASN A 47 -5.11 0.00 -6.36
C ASN A 47 -4.89 -1.17 -5.41
N ARG A 48 -5.32 -0.98 -4.15
CA ARG A 48 -5.21 -2.00 -3.09
C ARG A 48 -6.04 -3.25 -3.38
N GLN A 49 -7.01 -3.18 -4.29
CA GLN A 49 -7.79 -4.34 -4.76
C GLN A 49 -7.04 -5.19 -5.78
N VAL A 50 -6.00 -4.62 -6.40
CA VAL A 50 -5.16 -5.29 -7.39
C VAL A 50 -3.87 -5.76 -6.76
N TRP A 51 -3.18 -4.88 -6.03
CA TRP A 51 -1.85 -5.14 -5.50
C TRP A 51 -1.86 -5.49 -4.01
N ALA A 52 -0.93 -6.35 -3.62
CA ALA A 52 -0.65 -6.59 -2.21
C ALA A 52 -0.18 -5.30 -1.52
N TRP A 53 -0.45 -5.20 -0.21
CA TRP A 53 -0.10 -4.02 0.58
C TRP A 53 1.39 -3.65 0.50
N GLY A 54 2.27 -4.65 0.60
CA GLY A 54 3.71 -4.45 0.47
C GLY A 54 4.10 -3.87 -0.90
N THR A 55 3.46 -4.36 -1.96
CA THR A 55 3.67 -3.91 -3.34
C THR A 55 3.15 -2.51 -3.58
N CYS A 56 2.01 -2.13 -3.00
CA CYS A 56 1.57 -0.73 -3.02
C CYS A 56 2.64 0.20 -2.42
N GLY A 57 3.27 -0.22 -1.32
CA GLY A 57 4.36 0.51 -0.68
C GLY A 57 5.61 0.60 -1.57
N GLN A 58 6.03 -0.51 -2.17
CA GLN A 58 7.17 -0.54 -3.11
C GLN A 58 6.94 0.37 -4.32
N LEU A 59 5.75 0.31 -4.93
CA LEU A 59 5.39 1.16 -6.07
C LEU A 59 5.51 2.64 -5.72
N GLN A 60 5.16 3.05 -4.50
CA GLN A 60 5.24 4.45 -4.08
C GLN A 60 6.67 4.92 -3.77
N THR A 61 7.64 4.03 -3.62
CA THR A 61 9.04 4.37 -3.34
C THR A 61 9.72 4.94 -4.59
N GLN A 62 10.38 6.11 -4.43
CA GLN A 62 11.07 6.79 -5.52
C GLN A 62 12.06 5.90 -6.27
N ASP A 63 12.94 5.20 -5.56
CA ASP A 63 14.06 4.46 -6.16
C ASP A 63 13.77 2.96 -6.37
N PHE A 64 12.48 2.57 -6.40
CA PHE A 64 12.13 1.15 -6.57
C PHE A 64 12.43 0.63 -7.99
N PHE A 65 12.14 1.45 -9.00
CA PHE A 65 12.53 1.20 -10.39
C PHE A 65 13.55 2.23 -10.85
N GLN A 66 14.25 1.93 -11.94
CA GLN A 66 15.25 2.83 -12.51
C GLN A 66 14.64 4.17 -12.93
N ASP A 67 13.47 4.14 -13.57
CA ASP A 67 12.78 5.34 -14.07
C ASP A 67 11.88 5.98 -13.01
N GLY A 68 12.06 5.60 -11.75
CA GLY A 68 11.29 6.10 -10.62
C GLY A 68 10.05 5.26 -10.29
N GLY A 69 9.59 5.42 -9.06
CA GLY A 69 8.32 4.87 -8.58
C GLY A 69 7.09 5.57 -9.16
N TRP A 70 5.93 5.19 -8.64
CA TRP A 70 4.59 5.60 -9.04
C TRP A 70 4.42 7.12 -9.23
N TRP A 71 4.90 7.91 -8.28
CA TRP A 71 4.80 9.38 -8.31
C TRP A 71 5.81 10.05 -9.23
N HIS A 72 6.86 9.34 -9.62
CA HIS A 72 7.98 9.85 -10.41
C HIS A 72 7.93 9.42 -11.87
N ASN A 73 7.01 8.52 -12.22
CA ASN A 73 6.84 8.05 -13.58
C ASN A 73 5.71 8.82 -14.28
N PRO A 74 5.99 9.64 -15.32
CA PRO A 74 4.98 10.39 -16.05
C PRO A 74 3.91 9.53 -16.71
N GLN A 75 4.22 8.28 -17.05
CA GLN A 75 3.28 7.36 -17.69
C GLN A 75 2.08 7.07 -16.78
N ILE A 76 2.27 7.02 -15.46
CA ILE A 76 1.18 6.80 -14.50
C ILE A 76 0.17 7.94 -14.54
N LEU A 77 0.63 9.20 -14.54
CA LEU A 77 -0.27 10.35 -14.64
C LEU A 77 -0.90 10.44 -16.05
N THR A 78 -0.12 10.14 -17.09
CA THR A 78 -0.58 10.13 -18.49
C THR A 78 -1.69 9.11 -18.73
N ALA A 79 -1.61 7.96 -18.06
CA ALA A 79 -2.58 6.86 -18.16
C ALA A 79 -3.84 7.05 -17.31
N THR A 80 -3.94 8.16 -16.56
CA THR A 80 -5.15 8.46 -15.77
C THR A 80 -6.39 8.42 -16.67
N GLY A 81 -7.48 7.84 -16.16
CA GLY A 81 -8.72 7.68 -16.92
C GLY A 81 -8.55 6.71 -18.11
N GLN A 82 -8.83 7.18 -19.32
CA GLN A 82 -8.65 6.41 -20.56
C GLN A 82 -7.36 6.76 -21.31
N GLY A 83 -6.44 7.47 -20.65
CA GLY A 83 -5.18 7.94 -21.24
C GLY A 83 -5.29 9.31 -21.91
N VAL A 84 -4.14 9.97 -22.04
CA VAL A 84 -4.00 11.37 -22.46
C VAL A 84 -4.77 11.73 -23.75
N GLU A 85 -4.72 10.87 -24.78
CA GLU A 85 -5.37 11.13 -26.07
C GLU A 85 -6.89 11.31 -25.95
N VAL A 86 -7.52 10.64 -24.98
CA VAL A 86 -8.96 10.71 -24.75
C VAL A 86 -9.30 11.71 -23.64
N GLU A 87 -8.44 11.85 -22.63
CA GLU A 87 -8.68 12.71 -21.49
C GLU A 87 -8.40 14.19 -21.77
N GLU A 88 -7.38 14.51 -22.55
CA GLU A 88 -6.98 15.90 -22.81
C GLU A 88 -8.09 16.72 -23.51
N PRO A 89 -8.76 16.23 -24.58
CA PRO A 89 -9.83 16.97 -25.24
C PRO A 89 -11.04 17.26 -24.33
N ARG A 90 -11.23 16.47 -23.27
CA ARG A 90 -12.28 16.67 -22.26
C ARG A 90 -11.74 17.22 -20.95
N ALA A 91 -10.50 17.71 -20.95
CA ALA A 91 -9.82 18.29 -19.80
C ALA A 91 -9.88 17.39 -18.55
N TRP A 92 -9.69 16.08 -18.69
CA TRP A 92 -9.76 15.11 -17.57
C TRP A 92 -11.03 15.27 -16.71
N ALA A 93 -12.19 15.48 -17.35
CA ALA A 93 -13.46 15.66 -16.65
C ALA A 93 -13.73 14.53 -15.65
N GLY A 94 -14.07 14.89 -14.41
CA GLY A 94 -14.28 13.95 -13.31
C GLY A 94 -13.04 13.65 -12.46
N CYS A 95 -11.84 14.03 -12.91
CA CYS A 95 -10.60 13.88 -12.13
C CYS A 95 -10.24 15.14 -11.33
N TRP A 96 -10.90 16.27 -11.57
CA TRP A 96 -10.63 17.52 -10.86
C TRP A 96 -11.48 17.64 -9.60
N ASN A 97 -10.90 18.20 -8.55
CA ASN A 97 -11.66 18.66 -7.40
C ASN A 97 -12.34 19.98 -7.75
N GLU A 98 -13.56 19.93 -8.28
CA GLU A 98 -14.25 21.12 -8.82
C GLU A 98 -14.40 22.26 -7.79
N LYS A 99 -14.49 21.94 -6.50
CA LYS A 99 -14.51 22.97 -5.44
C LYS A 99 -13.19 23.75 -5.37
N ILE A 100 -12.07 23.08 -5.55
CA ILE A 100 -10.75 23.72 -5.57
C ILE A 100 -10.54 24.45 -6.90
N VAL A 101 -11.01 23.89 -8.02
CA VAL A 101 -11.03 24.56 -9.34
C VAL A 101 -11.77 25.90 -9.25
N ASP A 102 -12.93 25.95 -8.58
CA ASP A 102 -13.68 27.19 -8.41
C ASP A 102 -12.90 28.23 -7.58
N LEU A 103 -12.17 27.80 -6.54
CA LEU A 103 -11.28 28.69 -5.78
C LEU A 103 -10.10 29.20 -6.62
N VAL A 104 -9.53 28.36 -7.49
CA VAL A 104 -8.49 28.79 -8.44
C VAL A 104 -9.04 29.86 -9.37
N ARG A 105 -10.25 29.67 -9.92
CA ARG A 105 -10.91 30.65 -10.81
C ARG A 105 -11.18 31.97 -10.11
N LEU A 106 -11.62 31.94 -8.85
CA LEU A 106 -11.77 33.16 -8.04
C LEU A 106 -10.43 33.87 -7.87
N SER A 107 -9.36 33.11 -7.61
CA SER A 107 -8.00 33.67 -7.50
C SER A 107 -7.49 34.28 -8.80
N MET A 108 -7.80 33.65 -9.94
CA MET A 108 -7.43 34.16 -11.27
C MET A 108 -8.17 35.46 -11.62
N ALA A 109 -9.36 35.69 -11.05
CA ALA A 109 -10.15 36.90 -11.25
C ALA A 109 -9.74 38.03 -10.28
N GLU A 110 -8.99 37.73 -9.22
CA GLU A 110 -8.55 38.69 -8.22
C GLU A 110 -7.27 39.40 -8.72
N GLU A 111 -7.42 40.66 -9.13
CA GLU A 111 -6.35 41.43 -9.76
C GLU A 111 -5.15 41.72 -8.85
N ASP A 112 -5.33 41.66 -7.53
CA ASP A 112 -4.30 41.83 -6.51
C ASP A 112 -3.88 40.50 -5.86
N ALA A 113 -4.23 39.36 -6.45
CA ALA A 113 -3.73 38.05 -6.05
C ALA A 113 -2.67 37.52 -7.02
N VAL A 114 -1.78 36.68 -6.50
CA VAL A 114 -0.95 35.78 -7.31
C VAL A 114 -1.40 34.34 -7.09
N SER A 115 -1.70 33.65 -8.18
CA SER A 115 -2.19 32.27 -8.21
C SER A 115 -1.06 31.31 -8.55
N ILE A 116 -0.83 30.31 -7.71
CA ILE A 116 0.33 29.42 -7.80
C ILE A 116 -0.12 27.96 -7.72
N LEU A 117 0.21 27.17 -8.75
CA LEU A 117 0.16 25.72 -8.68
C LEU A 117 1.50 25.20 -8.12
N LEU A 118 1.44 24.28 -7.16
CA LEU A 118 2.60 23.67 -6.54
C LEU A 118 2.49 22.15 -6.57
N THR A 119 3.56 21.44 -6.91
CA THR A 119 3.58 19.97 -6.83
C THR A 119 4.96 19.44 -6.45
N GLY A 120 4.98 18.27 -5.82
CA GLY A 120 6.20 17.51 -5.56
C GLY A 120 6.75 16.74 -6.77
N ARG A 121 5.99 16.66 -7.86
CA ARG A 121 6.44 16.01 -9.10
C ARG A 121 7.65 16.73 -9.68
N SER A 122 8.57 15.96 -10.26
CA SER A 122 9.79 16.52 -10.84
C SER A 122 9.49 17.32 -12.09
N GLU A 123 10.19 18.45 -12.25
CA GLU A 123 10.12 19.25 -13.47
C GLU A 123 10.48 18.42 -14.71
N SER A 124 11.53 17.59 -14.57
CA SER A 124 11.90 16.58 -15.55
C SER A 124 10.78 15.55 -15.71
N GLY A 125 10.21 15.46 -16.92
CA GLY A 125 9.19 14.48 -17.30
C GLY A 125 7.75 14.92 -17.11
N PHE A 126 7.43 15.85 -16.20
CA PHE A 126 6.05 16.25 -15.91
C PHE A 126 5.65 17.64 -16.40
N THR A 127 6.62 18.52 -16.69
CA THR A 127 6.35 19.92 -17.07
C THR A 127 5.35 20.04 -18.21
N ASP A 128 5.60 19.34 -19.33
CA ASP A 128 4.71 19.38 -20.49
C ASP A 128 3.30 18.89 -20.15
N LEU A 129 3.21 17.72 -19.50
CA LEU A 129 1.92 17.10 -19.16
C LEU A 129 1.10 17.98 -18.21
N ILE A 130 1.68 18.45 -17.12
CA ILE A 130 0.94 19.27 -16.13
C ILE A 130 0.49 20.59 -16.76
N ASN A 131 1.34 21.24 -17.56
CA ASN A 131 0.94 22.46 -18.27
C ASN A 131 -0.22 22.21 -19.23
N ARG A 132 -0.20 21.12 -20.01
CA ARG A 132 -1.33 20.74 -20.87
C ARG A 132 -2.60 20.46 -20.07
N MET A 133 -2.49 19.77 -18.92
CA MET A 133 -3.63 19.49 -18.05
C MET A 133 -4.31 20.75 -17.53
N VAL A 134 -3.54 21.71 -16.99
CA VAL A 134 -4.12 22.95 -16.46
C VAL A 134 -4.67 23.84 -17.57
N VAL A 135 -3.98 23.93 -18.72
CA VAL A 135 -4.46 24.68 -19.90
C VAL A 135 -5.75 24.09 -20.44
N ALA A 136 -5.84 22.76 -20.59
CA ALA A 136 -7.06 22.09 -21.05
C ALA A 136 -8.25 22.38 -20.11
N LYS A 137 -8.01 22.47 -18.80
CA LYS A 137 -9.04 22.82 -17.79
C LYS A 137 -9.37 24.31 -17.76
N GLY A 138 -8.65 25.15 -18.51
CA GLY A 138 -8.82 26.60 -18.52
C GLY A 138 -8.30 27.26 -17.24
N LEU A 139 -7.30 26.65 -16.59
CA LEU A 139 -6.65 27.19 -15.40
C LEU A 139 -5.33 27.86 -15.81
N ASP A 140 -5.30 29.19 -15.68
CA ASP A 140 -4.18 30.03 -16.11
C ASP A 140 -3.45 30.61 -14.89
N PHE A 141 -2.72 29.76 -14.19
CA PHE A 141 -1.92 30.15 -13.03
C PHE A 141 -0.82 31.16 -13.39
N ASP A 142 -0.47 32.04 -12.46
CA ASP A 142 0.68 32.94 -12.61
C ASP A 142 2.00 32.19 -12.51
N MET A 143 2.02 31.14 -11.68
CA MET A 143 3.16 30.24 -11.53
C MET A 143 2.69 28.78 -11.49
N VAL A 144 3.36 27.95 -12.27
CA VAL A 144 3.33 26.49 -12.16
C VAL A 144 4.67 26.01 -11.65
N CYS A 145 4.72 25.48 -10.43
CA CYS A 145 5.95 25.15 -9.70
C CYS A 145 6.06 23.64 -9.46
N LEU A 146 6.91 22.99 -10.25
CA LEU A 146 7.32 21.60 -10.07
C LEU A 146 8.64 21.54 -9.30
N LYS A 147 8.98 20.37 -8.74
CA LYS A 147 10.25 20.16 -8.04
C LYS A 147 11.42 20.16 -9.04
N PRO A 148 12.32 21.15 -9.02
CA PRO A 148 13.48 21.14 -9.92
C PRO A 148 14.53 20.15 -9.40
N ARG A 149 15.44 19.73 -10.29
CA ARG A 149 16.55 18.83 -9.90
C ARG A 149 17.47 19.48 -8.87
N VAL A 150 17.71 20.78 -9.01
CA VAL A 150 18.47 21.63 -8.10
C VAL A 150 17.69 22.93 -7.86
N SER A 151 17.88 23.56 -6.71
CA SER A 151 17.35 24.90 -6.44
C SER A 151 17.87 25.90 -7.49
N PRO A 152 17.22 27.07 -7.65
CA PRO A 152 17.78 28.17 -8.46
C PRO A 152 19.18 28.63 -8.01
N SER A 153 19.59 28.29 -6.79
CA SER A 153 20.93 28.51 -6.23
C SER A 153 21.88 27.31 -6.36
N GLY A 154 21.48 26.24 -7.05
CA GLY A 154 22.31 25.07 -7.36
C GLY A 154 22.37 23.99 -6.27
N LYS A 155 21.54 24.05 -5.22
CA LYS A 155 21.53 23.07 -4.12
C LYS A 155 20.52 21.95 -4.38
N LEU A 156 20.86 20.72 -3.99
CA LEU A 156 19.91 19.59 -4.00
C LEU A 156 18.91 19.71 -2.84
N PHE A 157 17.65 19.37 -3.10
CA PHE A 157 16.62 19.27 -2.05
C PHE A 157 16.60 17.86 -1.45
N ALA A 158 16.57 17.79 -0.12
CA ALA A 158 16.53 16.50 0.58
C ALA A 158 15.19 15.76 0.38
N ASN A 159 14.07 16.49 0.33
CA ASN A 159 12.73 15.93 0.18
C ASN A 159 11.76 16.97 -0.42
N THR A 160 10.52 16.57 -0.67
CA THR A 160 9.49 17.42 -1.28
C THR A 160 9.14 18.59 -0.37
N LEU A 161 8.99 18.34 0.93
CA LEU A 161 8.68 19.38 1.90
C LEU A 161 9.72 20.52 1.92
N ALA A 162 11.01 20.18 1.89
CA ALA A 162 12.11 21.16 1.90
C ALA A 162 12.11 22.05 0.64
N PHE A 163 11.82 21.46 -0.52
CA PHE A 163 11.61 22.21 -1.77
C PHE A 163 10.45 23.19 -1.62
N LYS A 164 9.28 22.71 -1.19
CA LYS A 164 8.09 23.54 -1.02
C LYS A 164 8.34 24.69 -0.05
N GLN A 165 8.96 24.43 1.11
CA GLN A 165 9.30 25.47 2.08
C GLN A 165 10.26 26.53 1.54
N ALA A 166 11.29 26.12 0.79
CA ALA A 166 12.24 27.06 0.17
C ALA A 166 11.54 27.98 -0.84
N LEU A 167 10.67 27.43 -1.68
CA LEU A 167 9.85 28.21 -2.62
C LEU A 167 8.89 29.14 -1.88
N LEU A 168 8.18 28.66 -0.85
CA LEU A 168 7.27 29.48 -0.04
C LEU A 168 8.00 30.65 0.62
N GLN A 169 9.21 30.43 1.11
CA GLN A 169 10.07 31.49 1.65
C GLN A 169 10.37 32.56 0.58
N ASP A 170 10.79 32.14 -0.61
CA ASP A 170 11.08 33.06 -1.72
C ASP A 170 9.84 33.84 -2.19
N ILE A 171 8.66 33.19 -2.22
CA ILE A 171 7.39 33.84 -2.55
C ILE A 171 7.07 34.93 -1.53
N VAL A 172 7.07 34.60 -0.24
CA VAL A 172 6.71 35.53 0.84
C VAL A 172 7.66 36.73 0.92
N HIS A 173 8.96 36.52 0.68
CA HIS A 173 9.93 37.62 0.65
C HIS A 173 9.87 38.46 -0.63
N THR A 174 9.46 37.87 -1.77
CA THR A 174 9.34 38.60 -3.04
C THR A 174 8.09 39.49 -3.03
N TYR A 175 6.92 38.93 -2.72
CA TYR A 175 5.66 39.68 -2.61
C TYR A 175 5.50 40.28 -1.20
N ARG A 176 6.42 41.18 -0.85
CA ARG A 176 6.50 41.79 0.49
C ARG A 176 5.26 42.60 0.90
N GLU A 177 4.49 43.07 -0.06
CA GLU A 177 3.25 43.84 0.17
C GLU A 177 2.02 42.96 0.38
N ALA A 178 2.14 41.64 0.19
CA ALA A 178 1.05 40.69 0.42
C ALA A 178 0.83 40.46 1.91
N GLY A 179 -0.37 40.77 2.40
CA GLY A 179 -0.75 40.59 3.81
C GLY A 179 -1.27 39.18 4.11
N GLU A 180 -1.83 38.51 3.10
CA GLU A 180 -2.50 37.22 3.26
C GLU A 180 -1.90 36.14 2.35
N LEU A 181 -1.88 34.91 2.86
CA LEU A 181 -1.54 33.71 2.10
C LEU A 181 -2.52 32.59 2.40
N ARG A 182 -3.10 31.98 1.37
CA ARG A 182 -3.93 30.77 1.50
C ARG A 182 -3.28 29.62 0.76
N MET A 183 -3.10 28.51 1.45
CA MET A 183 -2.51 27.30 0.88
C MET A 183 -3.45 26.11 1.06
N TYR A 184 -3.71 25.38 -0.02
CA TYR A 184 -4.54 24.18 -0.04
C TYR A 184 -3.63 22.95 -0.22
N GLU A 185 -3.72 21.98 0.70
CA GLU A 185 -2.93 20.74 0.68
C GLU A 185 -3.76 19.59 1.28
N ASP A 186 -3.71 18.41 0.68
CA ASP A 186 -4.46 17.23 1.12
C ASP A 186 -3.82 16.54 2.34
N ARG A 187 -2.48 16.52 2.39
CA ARG A 187 -1.72 15.74 3.37
C ARG A 187 -1.73 16.39 4.75
N PRO A 188 -2.22 15.69 5.80
CA PRO A 188 -2.23 16.23 7.17
C PRO A 188 -0.84 16.55 7.71
N LYS A 189 0.16 15.71 7.40
CA LYS A 189 1.56 15.93 7.83
C LYS A 189 2.14 17.19 7.21
N HIS A 190 1.92 17.40 5.91
CA HIS A 190 2.36 18.58 5.19
C HIS A 190 1.65 19.84 5.68
N THR A 191 0.32 19.77 5.81
CA THR A 191 -0.48 20.87 6.36
C THR A 191 0.06 21.32 7.72
N LYS A 192 0.35 20.36 8.62
CA LYS A 192 0.98 20.68 9.90
C LYS A 192 2.37 21.33 9.72
N ALA A 193 3.23 20.75 8.90
CA ALA A 193 4.58 21.26 8.68
C ALA A 193 4.61 22.67 8.06
N PHE A 194 3.64 23.01 7.19
CA PHE A 194 3.52 24.36 6.64
C PHE A 194 3.02 25.37 7.67
N ARG A 195 2.07 24.98 8.55
CA ARG A 195 1.65 25.84 9.66
C ARG A 195 2.83 26.14 10.59
N ASP A 196 3.56 25.10 11.02
CA ASP A 196 4.76 25.26 11.85
C ASP A 196 5.80 26.17 11.15
N PHE A 197 6.00 25.98 9.84
CA PHE A 197 6.92 26.80 9.04
C PHE A 197 6.52 28.28 8.98
N PHE A 198 5.25 28.60 8.76
CA PHE A 198 4.80 30.00 8.72
C PHE A 198 4.84 30.66 10.10
N GLU A 199 4.60 29.90 11.18
CA GLU A 199 4.83 30.38 12.55
C GLU A 199 6.31 30.72 12.77
N ASP A 200 7.23 29.83 12.37
CA ASP A 200 8.67 30.07 12.42
C ASP A 200 9.09 31.30 11.61
N LEU A 201 8.60 31.41 10.37
CA LEU A 201 8.89 32.53 9.49
C LEU A 201 8.39 33.85 10.11
N ASN A 202 7.18 33.87 10.65
CA ASN A 202 6.62 35.07 11.29
C ASN A 202 7.36 35.48 12.56
N ARG A 203 7.95 34.54 13.31
CA ARG A 203 8.84 34.87 14.43
C ARG A 203 10.05 35.67 13.97
N VAL A 204 10.64 35.31 12.83
CA VAL A 204 11.76 36.05 12.22
C VAL A 204 11.31 37.42 11.69
N LEU A 205 10.14 37.46 11.02
CA LEU A 205 9.57 38.69 10.46
C LEU A 205 9.03 39.68 11.51
N SER A 206 8.91 39.28 12.78
CA SER A 206 8.54 40.17 13.89
C SER A 206 9.72 41.00 14.43
N SER A 207 10.93 40.80 13.91
CA SER A 207 12.12 41.56 14.33
C SER A 207 12.11 42.99 13.78
N GLN A 208 12.75 43.93 14.49
CA GLN A 208 12.73 45.36 14.15
C GLN A 208 13.29 45.70 12.76
N ASN A 209 14.17 44.85 12.21
CA ASN A 209 14.80 45.05 10.89
C ASN A 209 14.30 44.03 9.86
N ALA A 210 13.10 43.48 10.05
CA ALA A 210 12.53 42.52 9.12
C ALA A 210 12.27 43.16 7.73
N PRO A 211 12.49 42.43 6.63
CA PRO A 211 12.32 42.95 5.27
C PRO A 211 10.84 43.16 4.87
N ARG A 212 9.90 42.64 5.65
CA ARG A 212 8.44 42.79 5.50
C ARG A 212 7.74 42.51 6.83
N PRO A 213 6.49 42.98 7.03
CA PRO A 213 5.66 42.56 8.17
C PRO A 213 5.37 41.05 8.15
N PRO A 214 5.01 40.44 9.29
CA PRO A 214 4.47 39.08 9.33
C PRO A 214 3.32 38.86 8.34
N ILE A 215 3.16 37.64 7.84
CA ILE A 215 2.11 37.26 6.90
C ILE A 215 0.98 36.51 7.61
N ASN A 216 -0.28 36.82 7.27
CA ASN A 216 -1.42 36.02 7.71
C ASN A 216 -1.55 34.78 6.81
N ALA A 217 -0.93 33.67 7.21
CA ALA A 217 -0.92 32.43 6.44
C ALA A 217 -1.98 31.44 6.95
N GLU A 218 -2.94 31.10 6.10
CA GLU A 218 -3.93 30.06 6.31
C GLU A 218 -3.56 28.82 5.49
N VAL A 219 -3.34 27.69 6.18
CA VAL A 219 -3.10 26.39 5.54
C VAL A 219 -4.33 25.52 5.72
N ILE A 220 -5.07 25.33 4.63
CA ILE A 220 -6.33 24.60 4.56
C ILE A 220 -6.04 23.14 4.18
N GLN A 221 -6.40 22.22 5.06
CA GLN A 221 -6.34 20.80 4.74
C GLN A 221 -7.53 20.42 3.86
N VAL A 222 -7.25 19.98 2.63
CA VAL A 222 -8.27 19.50 1.70
C VAL A 222 -8.50 18.01 1.94
N THR A 223 -9.73 17.53 1.72
CA THR A 223 -10.00 16.09 1.77
C THR A 223 -9.44 15.44 0.52
N GLU A 224 -8.56 14.46 0.71
CA GLU A 224 -7.94 13.67 -0.35
C GLU A 224 -8.99 13.15 -1.36
N GLN A 225 -8.69 13.31 -2.64
CA GLN A 225 -9.48 12.72 -3.72
C GLN A 225 -8.90 11.35 -4.08
N ASP A 226 -9.47 10.28 -3.51
CA ASP A 226 -9.07 8.91 -3.82
C ASP A 226 -9.53 8.51 -5.24
N GLY A 227 -8.57 8.33 -6.14
CA GLY A 227 -8.78 7.79 -7.49
C GLY A 227 -7.91 6.55 -7.72
N ASN A 228 -8.44 5.56 -8.43
CA ASN A 228 -7.66 4.44 -8.96
C ASN A 228 -7.78 4.42 -10.48
N MET A 229 -6.76 3.90 -11.15
CA MET A 229 -6.88 3.59 -12.58
C MET A 229 -7.81 2.40 -12.78
N ASP A 230 -8.29 2.23 -14.03
CA ASP A 230 -8.84 0.95 -14.44
C ASP A 230 -7.81 -0.15 -14.13
N PRO A 231 -8.19 -1.24 -13.45
CA PRO A 231 -7.21 -2.23 -13.04
C PRO A 231 -6.42 -2.89 -14.17
N VAL A 232 -6.99 -3.06 -15.36
CA VAL A 232 -6.28 -3.64 -16.50
C VAL A 232 -5.22 -2.64 -16.99
N SER A 233 -5.62 -1.38 -17.14
CA SER A 233 -4.69 -0.29 -17.47
C SER A 233 -3.59 -0.16 -16.42
N GLU A 234 -3.93 -0.24 -15.14
CA GLU A 234 -2.97 -0.16 -14.03
C GLU A 234 -1.92 -1.27 -14.08
N VAL A 235 -2.36 -2.53 -14.28
CA VAL A 235 -1.45 -3.67 -14.42
C VAL A 235 -0.56 -3.50 -15.65
N ALA A 236 -1.11 -3.02 -16.76
CA ALA A 236 -0.32 -2.75 -17.96
C ALA A 236 0.76 -1.68 -17.73
N GLN A 237 0.44 -0.60 -17.01
CA GLN A 237 1.43 0.45 -16.67
C GLN A 237 2.52 -0.08 -15.75
N VAL A 238 2.17 -0.83 -14.71
CA VAL A 238 3.19 -1.44 -13.82
C VAL A 238 4.05 -2.46 -14.57
N GLN A 239 3.47 -3.25 -15.48
CA GLN A 239 4.24 -4.15 -16.32
C GLN A 239 5.19 -3.38 -17.26
N ALA A 240 4.78 -2.24 -17.80
CA ALA A 240 5.65 -1.38 -18.60
C ALA A 240 6.82 -0.82 -17.77
N MET A 241 6.58 -0.41 -16.52
CA MET A 241 7.64 0.01 -15.59
C MET A 241 8.65 -1.12 -15.34
N ILE A 242 8.17 -2.34 -15.10
CA ILE A 242 9.01 -3.53 -14.91
C ILE A 242 9.84 -3.81 -16.17
N ASN A 243 9.20 -3.77 -17.35
CA ASN A 243 9.88 -4.03 -18.61
C ASN A 243 11.01 -3.02 -18.87
N SER A 244 10.77 -1.73 -18.62
CA SER A 244 11.79 -0.68 -18.76
C SER A 244 12.96 -0.91 -17.81
N HIS A 245 12.66 -1.21 -16.54
CA HIS A 245 13.67 -1.52 -15.54
C HIS A 245 14.53 -2.75 -15.92
N ASN A 246 13.89 -3.86 -16.29
CA ASN A 246 14.59 -5.08 -16.67
C ASN A 246 15.42 -4.89 -17.96
N ALA A 247 14.89 -4.15 -18.95
CA ALA A 247 15.63 -3.84 -20.17
C ALA A 247 16.91 -3.04 -19.87
N ALA A 248 16.84 -2.10 -18.93
CA ALA A 248 17.98 -1.30 -18.55
C ALA A 248 19.04 -2.05 -17.71
N ILE A 249 18.64 -3.10 -16.99
CA ILE A 249 19.55 -4.08 -16.38
C ILE A 249 20.30 -4.84 -17.47
N ILE A 250 19.58 -5.36 -18.47
CA ILE A 250 20.17 -6.10 -19.61
C ILE A 250 21.14 -5.19 -20.38
N ALA A 251 20.79 -3.92 -20.56
CA ALA A 251 21.65 -2.93 -21.23
C ALA A 251 22.85 -2.48 -20.38
N GLY A 252 22.95 -2.87 -19.11
CA GLY A 252 24.03 -2.44 -18.20
C GLY A 252 23.96 -0.97 -17.78
N THR A 253 22.80 -0.33 -17.94
CA THR A 253 22.57 1.08 -17.57
C THR A 253 21.92 1.25 -16.19
N ALA A 254 21.41 0.17 -15.61
CA ALA A 254 20.82 0.17 -14.27
C ALA A 254 21.90 0.31 -13.17
N PRO A 255 21.52 0.74 -11.95
CA PRO A 255 22.43 0.81 -10.82
C PRO A 255 23.14 -0.53 -10.52
N PRO A 256 24.38 -0.49 -10.00
CA PRO A 256 25.06 -1.70 -9.55
C PRO A 256 24.19 -2.46 -8.54
N HIS A 257 24.02 -3.77 -8.73
CA HIS A 257 23.16 -4.67 -7.94
C HIS A 257 21.65 -4.58 -8.17
N ALA A 258 21.17 -3.88 -9.20
CA ALA A 258 19.78 -3.99 -9.62
C ALA A 258 19.45 -5.44 -10.06
N THR A 259 18.29 -5.94 -9.65
CA THR A 259 17.80 -7.29 -10.00
C THR A 259 16.52 -7.19 -10.82
N PRO A 260 16.31 -8.09 -11.80
CA PRO A 260 15.09 -8.06 -12.61
C PRO A 260 13.86 -8.38 -11.76
N TYR A 261 12.73 -7.79 -12.11
CA TYR A 261 11.45 -7.99 -11.42
C TYR A 261 10.40 -8.63 -12.33
N CYS A 262 9.39 -9.26 -11.72
CA CYS A 262 8.22 -9.78 -12.42
C CYS A 262 6.95 -9.62 -11.57
N ILE A 263 5.78 -9.64 -12.22
CA ILE A 263 4.49 -9.69 -11.52
C ILE A 263 4.18 -11.14 -11.17
N LYS A 264 3.89 -11.39 -9.89
CA LYS A 264 3.42 -12.69 -9.39
C LYS A 264 2.02 -12.62 -8.80
N ARG A 265 1.33 -13.76 -8.78
CA ARG A 265 -0.03 -13.90 -8.28
C ARG A 265 -0.04 -14.49 -6.87
N SER A 266 -0.81 -13.89 -5.98
CA SER A 266 -1.12 -14.44 -4.66
C SER A 266 -2.60 -14.82 -4.60
N VAL A 267 -2.89 -16.08 -4.86
CA VAL A 267 -4.27 -16.58 -4.85
C VAL A 267 -4.69 -16.92 -3.43
N PHE A 268 -5.78 -16.30 -3.00
CA PHE A 268 -6.38 -16.58 -1.69
C PHE A 268 -7.31 -17.78 -1.75
N PHE A 269 -8.10 -17.89 -2.80
CA PHE A 269 -9.00 -19.02 -3.03
C PHE A 269 -9.50 -19.06 -4.47
N THR A 270 -10.00 -20.23 -4.85
CA THR A 270 -10.84 -20.42 -6.04
C THR A 270 -12.29 -20.52 -5.59
N GLY A 271 -13.21 -19.84 -6.28
CA GLY A 271 -14.60 -19.79 -5.89
C GLY A 271 -15.53 -19.46 -7.04
N TYR A 272 -16.83 -19.63 -6.81
CA TYR A 272 -17.86 -19.03 -7.65
C TYR A 272 -18.04 -17.59 -7.19
N LEU A 273 -17.52 -16.64 -7.96
CA LEU A 273 -17.47 -15.23 -7.64
C LEU A 273 -18.78 -14.55 -8.07
N LEU A 274 -19.24 -13.61 -7.25
CA LEU A 274 -20.49 -12.90 -7.46
C LEU A 274 -20.28 -11.53 -8.09
N SER A 275 -21.25 -11.11 -8.89
CA SER A 275 -21.33 -9.74 -9.42
C SER A 275 -21.63 -8.74 -8.30
N ALA A 276 -21.19 -7.49 -8.43
CA ALA A 276 -21.48 -6.45 -7.43
C ALA A 276 -22.99 -6.26 -7.15
N PRO A 277 -23.88 -6.24 -8.17
CA PRO A 277 -25.32 -6.20 -7.93
C PRO A 277 -25.86 -7.38 -7.09
N ASP A 278 -25.37 -8.59 -7.34
CA ASP A 278 -25.81 -9.78 -6.59
C ASP A 278 -25.24 -9.80 -5.16
N ILE A 279 -24.03 -9.28 -4.96
CA ILE A 279 -23.46 -9.08 -3.63
C ILE A 279 -24.39 -8.20 -2.79
N ASP A 280 -24.86 -7.07 -3.33
CA ASP A 280 -25.73 -6.14 -2.60
C ASP A 280 -27.11 -6.73 -2.33
N ARG A 281 -27.67 -7.46 -3.31
CA ARG A 281 -28.91 -8.22 -3.13
C ARG A 281 -28.78 -9.29 -2.03
N LEU A 282 -27.66 -9.98 -1.92
CA LEU A 282 -27.45 -10.98 -0.86
C LEU A 282 -27.21 -10.36 0.51
N LYS A 283 -26.56 -9.20 0.59
CA LYS A 283 -26.41 -8.47 1.86
C LYS A 283 -27.77 -8.13 2.48
N SER A 284 -28.82 -7.91 1.69
CA SER A 284 -30.17 -7.62 2.22
C SER A 284 -30.80 -8.81 2.98
N LEU A 285 -30.25 -10.02 2.84
CA LEU A 285 -30.66 -11.19 3.62
C LEU A 285 -30.10 -11.17 5.05
N LEU A 286 -29.09 -10.34 5.31
CA LEU A 286 -28.45 -10.26 6.61
C LEU A 286 -29.39 -9.62 7.64
N LYS A 287 -29.78 -10.40 8.64
CA LYS A 287 -30.57 -9.92 9.79
C LYS A 287 -29.67 -9.89 11.02
N LEU A 288 -29.12 -8.72 11.33
CA LEU A 288 -28.28 -8.53 12.51
C LEU A 288 -29.14 -8.37 13.77
N PRO A 289 -28.78 -9.02 14.89
CA PRO A 289 -29.39 -8.72 16.18
C PRO A 289 -29.10 -7.27 16.60
N THR A 290 -30.05 -6.61 17.26
CA THR A 290 -29.90 -5.22 17.75
C THR A 290 -28.71 -5.02 18.69
N SER A 291 -28.20 -6.09 19.30
CA SER A 291 -27.04 -6.07 20.20
C SER A 291 -25.68 -6.00 19.48
N VAL A 292 -25.64 -6.05 18.15
CA VAL A 292 -24.39 -6.08 17.37
C VAL A 292 -24.21 -4.76 16.61
N PRO A 293 -23.20 -3.94 16.96
CA PRO A 293 -22.89 -2.73 16.21
C PRO A 293 -22.44 -3.06 14.79
N GLU A 294 -22.96 -2.34 13.80
CA GLU A 294 -22.61 -2.53 12.40
C GLU A 294 -21.10 -2.31 12.14
N SER A 295 -20.45 -1.46 12.95
CA SER A 295 -19.00 -1.22 12.88
C SER A 295 -18.15 -2.46 13.19
N GLU A 296 -18.69 -3.45 13.91
CA GLU A 296 -18.02 -4.71 14.25
C GLU A 296 -18.23 -5.79 13.18
N ILE A 297 -19.05 -5.51 12.17
CA ILE A 297 -19.40 -6.46 11.12
C ILE A 297 -18.52 -6.27 9.89
N LYS A 298 -18.07 -7.39 9.34
CA LYS A 298 -17.38 -7.49 8.06
C LYS A 298 -18.28 -8.22 7.08
N HIS A 299 -18.71 -7.53 6.03
CA HIS A 299 -19.49 -8.12 4.94
C HIS A 299 -18.58 -8.92 3.99
N LEU A 300 -19.03 -10.12 3.59
CA LEU A 300 -18.22 -11.11 2.86
C LEU A 300 -18.98 -11.83 1.74
N ALA A 301 -20.17 -11.34 1.36
CA ALA A 301 -21.11 -11.98 0.44
C ALA A 301 -20.64 -12.13 -1.02
N ASN A 302 -19.34 -12.28 -1.28
CA ASN A 302 -18.71 -12.15 -2.58
C ASN A 302 -18.29 -13.46 -3.26
N ASN A 303 -18.39 -14.61 -2.57
CA ASN A 303 -18.11 -15.90 -3.20
C ASN A 303 -18.86 -17.08 -2.57
N ILE A 304 -19.00 -18.16 -3.34
CA ILE A 304 -19.17 -19.53 -2.85
C ILE A 304 -17.81 -20.23 -2.99
N LEU A 305 -17.29 -20.83 -1.91
CA LEU A 305 -15.93 -21.38 -1.90
C LEU A 305 -15.85 -22.72 -2.64
N ILE A 306 -14.98 -22.81 -3.65
CA ILE A 306 -14.59 -24.08 -4.28
C ILE A 306 -13.48 -24.71 -3.45
N THR A 307 -12.37 -24.00 -3.25
CA THR A 307 -11.22 -24.43 -2.44
C THR A 307 -10.41 -23.21 -1.95
N PRO A 308 -9.82 -23.21 -0.73
CA PRO A 308 -9.11 -22.07 -0.14
C PRO A 308 -7.67 -21.91 -0.66
N ARG A 309 -7.46 -22.22 -1.94
CA ARG A 309 -6.17 -22.24 -2.65
C ARG A 309 -6.41 -22.19 -4.17
N PRO A 310 -5.36 -22.10 -5.02
CA PRO A 310 -5.49 -22.41 -6.44
C PRO A 310 -6.11 -23.80 -6.62
N ALA A 311 -7.16 -23.89 -7.43
CA ALA A 311 -7.82 -25.15 -7.70
C ALA A 311 -6.95 -26.03 -8.62
N PRO A 312 -6.66 -27.29 -8.24
CA PRO A 312 -6.06 -28.26 -9.16
C PRO A 312 -6.89 -28.40 -10.44
N ARG A 313 -6.23 -28.69 -11.56
CA ARG A 313 -6.87 -28.86 -12.87
C ARG A 313 -8.05 -29.84 -12.84
N ALA A 314 -7.90 -30.96 -12.13
CA ALA A 314 -8.97 -31.94 -11.97
C ALA A 314 -10.23 -31.41 -11.24
N ILE A 315 -10.11 -30.39 -10.39
CA ILE A 315 -11.25 -29.71 -9.76
C ILE A 315 -11.83 -28.67 -10.71
N LEU A 316 -10.99 -27.89 -11.40
CA LEU A 316 -11.43 -26.92 -12.40
C LEU A 316 -12.24 -27.59 -13.52
N ASP A 317 -11.76 -28.72 -14.04
CA ASP A 317 -12.45 -29.48 -15.10
C ASP A 317 -13.85 -29.96 -14.64
N LYS A 318 -14.04 -30.27 -13.35
CA LYS A 318 -15.35 -30.67 -12.80
C LYS A 318 -16.36 -29.53 -12.76
N VAL A 319 -15.90 -28.30 -12.59
CA VAL A 319 -16.75 -27.10 -12.47
C VAL A 319 -16.86 -26.32 -13.78
N GLY A 320 -16.32 -26.86 -14.88
CA GLY A 320 -16.38 -26.25 -16.22
C GLY A 320 -15.23 -25.30 -16.56
N GLY A 321 -14.21 -25.22 -15.72
CA GLY A 321 -13.05 -24.34 -15.89
C GLY A 321 -13.27 -22.91 -15.39
N MET A 322 -12.22 -22.09 -15.51
CA MET A 322 -12.28 -20.67 -15.20
C MET A 322 -13.25 -19.94 -16.14
N GLY A 323 -14.03 -19.01 -15.62
CA GLY A 323 -15.06 -18.29 -16.37
C GLY A 323 -16.39 -19.03 -16.50
N ALA A 324 -16.48 -20.30 -16.06
CA ALA A 324 -17.72 -21.05 -16.10
C ALA A 324 -18.81 -20.41 -15.23
N LYS A 325 -20.03 -20.32 -15.75
CA LYS A 325 -21.16 -19.67 -15.07
C LYS A 325 -22.06 -20.68 -14.41
N VAL A 326 -22.49 -20.37 -13.19
CA VAL A 326 -23.48 -21.17 -12.45
C VAL A 326 -24.54 -20.28 -11.84
N ARG A 327 -25.80 -20.64 -12.07
CA ARG A 327 -26.96 -20.00 -11.43
C ARG A 327 -27.29 -20.71 -10.12
N TRP A 328 -27.47 -19.93 -9.08
CA TRP A 328 -27.75 -20.39 -7.73
C TRP A 328 -29.07 -19.83 -7.21
N ARG A 329 -29.67 -20.57 -6.27
CA ARG A 329 -30.83 -20.17 -5.50
C ARG A 329 -30.52 -20.28 -4.02
N VAL A 330 -30.89 -19.27 -3.24
CA VAL A 330 -30.83 -19.32 -1.76
C VAL A 330 -31.94 -20.22 -1.23
N THR A 331 -31.58 -21.22 -0.43
CA THR A 331 -32.53 -22.19 0.16
C THR A 331 -32.64 -22.08 1.67
N GLY A 332 -31.72 -21.36 2.30
CA GLY A 332 -31.76 -21.14 3.73
C GLY A 332 -30.80 -20.07 4.20
N VAL A 333 -31.07 -19.52 5.38
CA VAL A 333 -30.20 -18.57 6.07
C VAL A 333 -29.97 -19.03 7.49
N ALA A 334 -28.80 -18.74 8.03
CA ALA A 334 -28.45 -19.12 9.39
C ALA A 334 -27.32 -18.27 9.94
N SER A 335 -27.11 -18.39 11.25
CA SER A 335 -25.99 -17.79 11.94
C SER A 335 -25.35 -18.78 12.91
N GLU A 336 -24.03 -18.80 12.96
CA GLU A 336 -23.26 -19.51 13.99
C GLU A 336 -22.90 -18.55 15.11
N LYS A 337 -23.45 -18.80 16.32
CA LYS A 337 -23.16 -18.06 17.57
C LYS A 337 -23.25 -16.53 17.46
N ASN A 338 -24.06 -15.99 16.54
CA ASN A 338 -24.12 -14.55 16.21
C ASN A 338 -22.74 -13.94 15.88
N ARG A 339 -21.83 -14.76 15.35
CA ARG A 339 -20.47 -14.37 14.93
C ARG A 339 -20.27 -14.50 13.43
N VAL A 340 -20.97 -15.46 12.79
CA VAL A 340 -20.94 -15.67 11.34
C VAL A 340 -22.36 -15.85 10.84
N TRP A 341 -22.70 -15.21 9.72
CA TRP A 341 -23.99 -15.32 9.05
C TRP A 341 -23.77 -15.84 7.63
N ALA A 342 -24.58 -16.81 7.22
CA ALA A 342 -24.43 -17.45 5.92
C ALA A 342 -25.80 -17.73 5.27
N ALA A 343 -25.79 -17.81 3.94
CA ALA A 343 -26.90 -18.28 3.13
C ALA A 343 -26.53 -19.60 2.46
N ARG A 344 -27.33 -20.65 2.69
CA ARG A 344 -27.21 -21.93 2.00
C ARG A 344 -27.76 -21.77 0.60
N VAL A 345 -27.05 -22.32 -0.38
CA VAL A 345 -27.37 -22.18 -1.80
C VAL A 345 -27.34 -23.53 -2.51
N GLN A 346 -28.08 -23.61 -3.60
CA GLN A 346 -28.04 -24.77 -4.50
C GLN A 346 -28.12 -24.31 -5.95
N PRO A 347 -27.59 -25.09 -6.92
CA PRO A 347 -27.78 -24.80 -8.33
C PRO A 347 -29.26 -24.75 -8.69
N VAL A 348 -29.66 -23.80 -9.53
CA VAL A 348 -31.04 -23.74 -10.04
C VAL A 348 -31.35 -24.96 -10.91
N ASP A 349 -30.39 -25.34 -11.77
CA ASP A 349 -30.47 -26.58 -12.53
C ASP A 349 -29.71 -27.70 -11.79
N PRO A 350 -30.40 -28.74 -11.28
CA PRO A 350 -29.76 -29.83 -10.55
C PRO A 350 -28.83 -30.69 -11.42
N LYS A 351 -28.84 -30.54 -12.75
CA LYS A 351 -27.93 -31.24 -13.67
C LYS A 351 -26.56 -30.58 -13.74
N VAL A 352 -26.43 -29.32 -13.31
CA VAL A 352 -25.16 -28.60 -13.31
C VAL A 352 -24.21 -29.26 -12.32
N ARG A 353 -23.05 -29.67 -12.80
CA ARG A 353 -22.00 -30.22 -11.95
C ARG A 353 -21.35 -29.09 -11.18
N ILE A 354 -21.35 -29.22 -9.86
CA ILE A 354 -20.66 -28.30 -8.96
C ILE A 354 -19.67 -29.07 -8.10
N TYR A 355 -18.66 -28.34 -7.63
CA TYR A 355 -17.76 -28.77 -6.58
C TYR A 355 -17.58 -27.66 -5.56
N THR A 356 -17.64 -28.04 -4.28
CA THR A 356 -17.27 -27.23 -3.12
C THR A 356 -16.56 -28.14 -2.13
N GLU A 357 -15.49 -27.68 -1.48
CA GLU A 357 -14.86 -28.48 -0.40
C GLU A 357 -15.80 -28.67 0.80
N ASN A 358 -16.72 -27.73 1.02
CA ASN A 358 -17.78 -27.91 2.00
C ASN A 358 -18.90 -28.76 1.41
N ALA A 359 -19.42 -29.72 2.18
CA ALA A 359 -20.52 -30.59 1.74
C ALA A 359 -21.80 -29.81 1.39
N THR A 360 -22.06 -28.73 2.14
CA THR A 360 -23.17 -27.81 1.87
C THR A 360 -22.60 -26.55 1.23
N PRO A 361 -22.99 -26.20 -0.01
CA PRO A 361 -22.64 -24.92 -0.61
C PRO A 361 -23.31 -23.76 0.14
N TYR A 362 -22.53 -22.75 0.48
CA TYR A 362 -23.04 -21.54 1.13
C TYR A 362 -22.24 -20.30 0.73
N VAL A 363 -22.88 -19.14 0.86
CA VAL A 363 -22.26 -17.81 0.82
C VAL A 363 -22.14 -17.31 2.25
N VAL A 364 -20.94 -16.88 2.66
CA VAL A 364 -20.77 -16.19 3.95
C VAL A 364 -21.21 -14.74 3.77
N LEU A 365 -22.33 -14.36 4.35
CA LEU A 365 -22.89 -13.01 4.20
C LEU A 365 -22.07 -11.99 4.99
N ALA A 366 -21.75 -12.33 6.24
CA ALA A 366 -21.00 -11.48 7.14
C ALA A 366 -20.32 -12.26 8.27
N THR A 367 -19.27 -11.67 8.85
CA THR A 367 -18.63 -12.14 10.09
C THR A 367 -18.44 -10.98 11.04
N ARG A 368 -18.33 -11.24 12.34
CA ARG A 368 -17.67 -10.29 13.24
C ARG A 368 -16.18 -10.21 12.91
N ARG A 369 -15.51 -9.12 13.30
CA ARG A 369 -14.08 -8.88 13.00
C ARG A 369 -13.16 -10.00 13.49
N GLU A 370 -13.47 -10.61 14.63
CA GLU A 370 -12.68 -11.67 15.25
C GLU A 370 -13.07 -13.09 14.81
N ALA A 371 -14.14 -13.24 14.03
CA ALA A 371 -14.62 -14.52 13.53
C ALA A 371 -14.03 -14.86 12.15
N LYS A 372 -13.76 -16.14 11.92
CA LYS A 372 -13.24 -16.62 10.64
C LYS A 372 -14.37 -17.12 9.74
N PRO A 373 -14.34 -16.86 8.42
CA PRO A 373 -15.38 -17.33 7.50
C PRO A 373 -15.56 -18.87 7.50
N ILE A 374 -14.50 -19.62 7.79
CA ILE A 374 -14.54 -21.08 7.89
C ILE A 374 -15.49 -21.59 8.99
N GLU A 375 -15.78 -20.78 10.01
CA GLU A 375 -16.72 -21.14 11.09
C GLU A 375 -18.15 -21.34 10.57
N ALA A 376 -18.50 -20.84 9.37
CA ALA A 376 -19.77 -21.13 8.73
C ALA A 376 -19.98 -22.64 8.44
N SER A 377 -18.91 -23.42 8.38
CA SER A 377 -18.98 -24.89 8.22
C SER A 377 -19.63 -25.60 9.41
N TYR A 378 -19.71 -24.95 10.57
CA TYR A 378 -20.36 -25.48 11.78
C TYR A 378 -21.88 -25.26 11.82
N ILE A 379 -22.45 -24.60 10.81
CA ILE A 379 -23.90 -24.37 10.73
C ILE A 379 -24.62 -25.66 10.31
N HIS A 380 -25.35 -26.25 11.24
CA HIS A 380 -26.18 -27.43 10.98
C HIS A 380 -27.68 -27.09 10.86
N HIS A 381 -28.13 -26.00 11.49
CA HIS A 381 -29.53 -25.60 11.50
C HIS A 381 -29.78 -24.40 10.59
N TRP A 382 -30.44 -24.66 9.46
CA TRP A 382 -30.75 -23.66 8.45
C TRP A 382 -32.23 -23.28 8.48
N GLN A 383 -32.52 -21.99 8.62
CA GLN A 383 -33.88 -21.48 8.44
C GLN A 383 -34.22 -21.53 6.95
N SER A 384 -35.24 -22.31 6.57
CA SER A 384 -35.59 -22.50 5.16
C SER A 384 -36.18 -21.22 4.56
N VAL A 385 -35.79 -20.94 3.32
CA VAL A 385 -36.37 -19.86 2.50
C VAL A 385 -37.33 -20.49 1.50
N PRO A 386 -38.63 -20.13 1.50
CA PRO A 386 -39.61 -20.65 0.55
C PRO A 386 -39.23 -20.32 -0.91
N GLU A 387 -39.55 -21.20 -1.87
CA GLU A 387 -39.13 -21.03 -3.27
C GLU A 387 -39.59 -19.70 -3.89
N HIS A 388 -40.80 -19.25 -3.57
CA HIS A 388 -41.33 -17.98 -4.08
C HIS A 388 -40.62 -16.73 -3.52
N GLN A 389 -39.80 -16.89 -2.47
CA GLN A 389 -38.99 -15.84 -1.85
C GLN A 389 -37.49 -16.09 -2.07
N ALA A 390 -37.14 -17.15 -2.79
CA ALA A 390 -35.77 -17.58 -2.94
C ALA A 390 -35.03 -16.69 -3.92
N LEU A 391 -34.00 -16.01 -3.42
CA LEU A 391 -33.15 -15.13 -4.22
C LEU A 391 -32.30 -15.97 -5.18
N GLU A 392 -32.41 -15.68 -6.48
CA GLU A 392 -31.56 -16.25 -7.51
C GLU A 392 -30.52 -15.25 -8.02
N PHE A 393 -29.33 -15.78 -8.31
CA PHE A 393 -28.17 -15.01 -8.78
C PHE A 393 -27.23 -15.87 -9.64
N GLU A 394 -26.37 -15.23 -10.41
CA GLU A 394 -25.33 -15.88 -11.22
C GLU A 394 -23.95 -15.70 -10.58
N THR A 395 -23.09 -16.69 -10.79
CA THR A 395 -21.69 -16.64 -10.37
C THR A 395 -20.79 -17.04 -11.53
N VAL A 396 -19.52 -16.66 -11.44
CA VAL A 396 -18.47 -17.05 -12.37
C VAL A 396 -17.37 -17.77 -11.60
N VAL A 397 -16.92 -18.93 -12.06
CA VAL A 397 -15.75 -19.62 -11.50
C VAL A 397 -14.52 -18.73 -11.72
N GLY A 398 -13.88 -18.33 -10.63
CA GLY A 398 -12.73 -17.44 -10.68
C GLY A 398 -11.83 -17.56 -9.44
N GLU A 399 -10.72 -16.83 -9.48
CA GLU A 399 -9.78 -16.74 -8.37
C GLU A 399 -9.85 -15.36 -7.71
N ARG A 400 -9.78 -15.32 -6.38
CA ARG A 400 -9.47 -14.08 -5.68
C ARG A 400 -7.97 -13.95 -5.55
N VAL A 401 -7.41 -12.95 -6.23
CA VAL A 401 -5.96 -12.76 -6.35
C VAL A 401 -5.57 -11.35 -5.90
N LEU A 402 -4.38 -11.24 -5.31
CA LEU A 402 -3.63 -9.98 -5.29
C LEU A 402 -2.30 -10.19 -6.00
N LEU A 403 -1.87 -9.17 -6.74
CA LEU A 403 -0.62 -9.15 -7.46
C LEU A 403 0.52 -8.65 -6.56
N ARG A 404 1.71 -9.17 -6.80
CA ARG A 404 2.96 -8.76 -6.15
C ARG A 404 4.03 -8.50 -7.20
N ILE A 405 5.00 -7.67 -6.85
CA ILE A 405 6.22 -7.49 -7.62
C ILE A 405 7.35 -8.15 -6.84
N GLU A 406 7.99 -9.14 -7.44
CA GLU A 406 9.08 -9.92 -6.85
C GLU A 406 10.25 -10.04 -7.82
N GLU A 407 11.44 -10.35 -7.29
CA GLU A 407 12.62 -10.65 -8.10
C GLU A 407 12.32 -11.82 -9.05
N GLU A 408 12.74 -11.68 -10.31
CA GLU A 408 12.60 -12.72 -11.32
C GLU A 408 13.63 -13.82 -11.07
N ILE A 409 13.14 -15.01 -10.71
CA ILE A 409 13.96 -16.20 -10.47
C ILE A 409 13.68 -17.22 -11.58
N ALA A 410 14.73 -17.62 -12.29
CA ALA A 410 14.63 -18.59 -13.38
C ALA A 410 14.05 -19.93 -12.89
N GLY A 411 13.00 -20.41 -13.56
CA GLY A 411 12.36 -21.71 -13.28
C GLY A 411 11.34 -21.70 -12.15
N GLU A 412 11.01 -20.54 -11.57
CA GLU A 412 9.94 -20.40 -10.57
C GLU A 412 8.58 -20.21 -11.27
N ASP A 413 7.52 -20.88 -10.78
CA ASP A 413 6.17 -20.78 -11.34
C ASP A 413 5.50 -19.43 -10.97
N GLN A 414 4.57 -18.97 -11.80
CA GLN A 414 3.81 -17.72 -11.59
C GLN A 414 2.99 -17.72 -10.29
N TYR A 415 2.64 -18.91 -9.78
CA TYR A 415 1.95 -19.14 -8.51
C TYR A 415 2.92 -19.40 -7.34
N GLU A 416 4.10 -19.94 -7.61
CA GLU A 416 5.09 -20.22 -6.58
C GLU A 416 5.83 -18.93 -6.24
N ALA A 417 5.33 -18.26 -5.22
CA ALA A 417 6.16 -17.32 -4.49
C ALA A 417 7.06 -18.10 -3.54
N SER A 418 8.34 -17.75 -3.57
CA SER A 418 9.29 -17.91 -2.48
C SER A 418 8.71 -17.21 -1.24
N SER A 419 7.82 -17.91 -0.53
CA SER A 419 7.41 -17.50 0.81
C SER A 419 8.70 -17.38 1.64
N PRO A 420 8.92 -16.30 2.41
CA PRO A 420 10.06 -16.23 3.32
C PRO A 420 10.14 -17.43 4.28
N ALA A 421 9.00 -18.07 4.54
CA ALA A 421 8.87 -19.31 5.31
C ALA A 421 9.43 -20.57 4.60
N ARG A 422 9.53 -20.59 3.26
CA ARG A 422 10.04 -21.75 2.51
C ARG A 422 11.56 -21.89 2.54
N ARG A 423 12.33 -20.86 2.93
CA ARG A 423 13.76 -21.07 3.27
C ARG A 423 13.95 -21.93 4.55
N GLN A 424 12.88 -22.19 5.32
CA GLN A 424 12.92 -23.04 6.53
C GLN A 424 11.94 -24.22 6.52
N ALA A 425 10.98 -24.28 5.59
CA ALA A 425 10.07 -25.42 5.48
C ALA A 425 10.77 -26.58 4.75
N ARG A 426 11.20 -27.59 5.53
CA ARG A 426 11.62 -28.89 4.99
C ARG A 426 10.57 -29.39 4.01
N VAL A 427 11.03 -29.76 2.82
CA VAL A 427 10.26 -30.41 1.76
C VAL A 427 9.46 -31.57 2.36
N HIS A 428 8.14 -31.43 2.46
CA HIS A 428 7.25 -32.57 2.67
C HIS A 428 7.07 -33.27 1.31
N PRO A 429 7.28 -34.60 1.21
CA PRO A 429 7.03 -35.33 -0.02
C PRO A 429 5.57 -35.17 -0.46
N ARG A 430 5.35 -34.97 -1.77
CA ARG A 430 4.01 -34.96 -2.38
C ARG A 430 3.38 -36.35 -2.25
N GLU A 431 2.07 -36.41 -2.03
CA GLU A 431 1.26 -37.62 -1.79
C GLU A 431 1.11 -38.57 -3.00
N ASP A 432 1.94 -38.44 -4.03
CA ASP A 432 1.88 -39.31 -5.23
C ASP A 432 2.71 -40.60 -5.12
N ASP A 433 3.35 -40.87 -3.96
CA ASP A 433 4.15 -42.09 -3.71
C ASP A 433 3.49 -43.04 -2.68
N PHE A 434 2.22 -43.42 -2.90
CA PHE A 434 1.62 -44.57 -2.21
C PHE A 434 1.58 -45.80 -3.14
N PRO A 435 2.33 -46.89 -2.88
CA PRO A 435 2.14 -48.15 -3.59
C PRO A 435 0.84 -48.84 -3.13
N PRO A 436 0.19 -49.64 -4.00
CA PRO A 436 -1.13 -50.19 -3.73
C PRO A 436 -1.10 -51.25 -2.62
N LEU A 437 -2.10 -51.20 -1.74
CA LEU A 437 -2.37 -52.17 -0.68
C LEU A 437 -2.68 -53.55 -1.26
N GLY A 438 -1.84 -54.55 -0.93
CA GLY A 438 -2.15 -55.95 -1.20
C GLY A 438 -1.11 -56.93 -0.63
N SER A 439 -1.56 -57.73 0.35
CA SER A 439 -1.18 -59.12 0.65
C SER A 439 -0.61 -59.42 2.04
N THR A 440 -1.20 -60.48 2.59
CA THR A 440 -1.10 -61.12 3.90
C THR A 440 0.19 -61.89 4.14
N ARG A 441 0.86 -61.68 5.29
CA ARG A 441 1.10 -62.69 6.36
C ARG A 441 2.14 -62.20 7.40
N PRO A 442 2.09 -62.69 8.65
CA PRO A 442 2.87 -62.15 9.79
C PRO A 442 4.16 -62.95 10.05
N LYS A 443 5.18 -62.32 10.65
CA LYS A 443 6.05 -62.87 11.73
C LYS A 443 7.15 -61.87 12.14
N VAL A 444 7.10 -61.43 13.41
CA VAL A 444 8.03 -61.75 14.52
C VAL A 444 9.04 -60.64 14.86
N GLN A 445 9.00 -60.31 16.16
CA GLN A 445 9.82 -59.38 16.91
C GLN A 445 11.31 -59.71 16.85
N MET A 446 12.15 -58.67 16.77
CA MET A 446 13.30 -58.59 17.67
C MET A 446 13.59 -57.14 18.06
N ARG A 447 13.71 -56.95 19.37
CA ARG A 447 14.10 -55.71 20.05
C ARG A 447 15.59 -55.44 19.85
N SER A 448 15.95 -54.22 19.47
CA SER A 448 17.00 -53.44 20.14
C SER A 448 16.99 -51.99 19.64
N ASN A 449 17.15 -51.07 20.58
CA ASN A 449 17.26 -49.61 20.43
C ASN A 449 18.59 -49.22 21.12
N PRO A 450 19.19 -48.00 20.96
CA PRO A 450 19.13 -47.03 19.87
C PRO A 450 20.48 -46.32 19.52
N GLN A 451 20.43 -45.45 18.48
CA GLN A 451 21.29 -44.27 18.16
C GLN A 451 22.66 -44.51 17.46
N PRO A 452 23.30 -43.49 16.80
CA PRO A 452 22.79 -42.58 15.75
C PRO A 452 23.80 -42.25 14.60
N TYR A 453 23.30 -41.56 13.56
CA TYR A 453 23.97 -40.59 12.66
C TYR A 453 25.25 -40.99 11.85
N ALA A 454 25.16 -40.96 10.50
CA ALA A 454 25.95 -40.09 9.60
C ALA A 454 26.03 -40.62 8.15
N GLN A 455 25.52 -39.78 7.23
CA GLN A 455 25.93 -39.59 5.83
C GLN A 455 27.46 -39.48 5.66
N SER A 456 28.13 -39.64 4.51
CA SER A 456 27.81 -39.95 3.12
C SER A 456 29.14 -40.15 2.36
N ASN A 457 29.05 -40.85 1.23
CA ASN A 457 29.86 -40.80 0.01
C ASN A 457 30.90 -39.66 -0.11
N SER A 458 32.15 -39.93 -0.46
CA SER A 458 32.66 -40.48 -1.74
C SER A 458 32.53 -39.51 -2.92
N TRP A 459 33.62 -38.78 -3.11
CA TRP A 459 34.16 -38.09 -4.28
C TRP A 459 33.87 -38.68 -5.68
N ALA A 460 33.70 -37.77 -6.66
CA ALA A 460 34.46 -37.62 -7.92
C ALA A 460 33.68 -36.67 -8.86
N GLY A 461 34.22 -35.70 -9.60
CA GLY A 461 35.58 -35.25 -9.87
C GLY A 461 35.58 -34.37 -11.14
N LYS A 462 36.71 -33.67 -11.37
CA LYS A 462 37.13 -32.81 -12.50
C LYS A 462 36.78 -31.31 -12.39
N ALA A 463 37.67 -30.37 -12.71
CA ALA A 463 39.11 -30.37 -13.00
C ALA A 463 39.59 -28.89 -13.11
N SER A 464 40.86 -28.65 -12.75
CA SER A 464 41.80 -27.63 -13.30
C SER A 464 41.42 -26.14 -13.22
N GLY A 465 42.24 -25.18 -12.76
CA GLY A 465 43.65 -25.20 -12.37
C GLY A 465 44.19 -23.75 -12.23
N GLY A 466 45.26 -23.59 -11.43
CA GLY A 466 46.19 -22.44 -11.39
C GLY A 466 45.67 -21.17 -10.71
N GLY A 467 46.37 -20.47 -9.81
CA GLY A 467 47.72 -20.57 -9.27
C GLY A 467 48.05 -19.27 -8.52
N GLY A 468 48.92 -19.37 -7.50
CA GLY A 468 49.58 -18.25 -6.79
C GLY A 468 48.69 -17.50 -5.78
N GLY A 469 49.09 -17.16 -4.56
CA GLY A 469 50.36 -17.25 -3.85
C GLY A 469 50.34 -16.21 -2.71
N ILE A 470 51.03 -16.53 -1.60
CA ILE A 470 51.61 -15.60 -0.59
C ILE A 470 50.57 -14.93 0.33
N GLY A 471 50.61 -14.95 1.67
CA GLY A 471 51.70 -15.16 2.64
C GLY A 471 51.76 -13.96 3.61
N PHE A 472 51.95 -14.23 4.90
CA PHE A 472 52.20 -13.31 6.05
C PHE A 472 50.97 -12.65 6.73
N ALA A 473 50.63 -12.98 7.98
CA ALA A 473 51.28 -12.73 9.30
C ALA A 473 50.42 -11.66 10.04
N ALA A 474 50.24 -11.55 11.36
CA ALA A 474 50.73 -12.14 12.60
C ALA A 474 49.65 -11.80 13.67
N GLN A 475 49.23 -12.70 14.55
CA GLN A 475 49.75 -12.93 15.92
C GLN A 475 49.33 -11.91 17.00
N ARG A 476 48.91 -12.49 18.15
CA ARG A 476 48.74 -11.98 19.55
C ARG A 476 47.27 -11.94 19.99
N GLY A 477 46.86 -12.50 21.12
CA GLY A 477 47.56 -13.18 22.21
C GLY A 477 46.73 -13.11 23.50
N GLY A 478 46.87 -14.13 24.37
CA GLY A 478 46.36 -14.21 25.77
C GLY A 478 45.00 -14.92 25.90
N GLY A 479 44.85 -16.12 26.50
CA GLY A 479 45.43 -16.68 27.73
C GLY A 479 44.58 -16.20 28.92
N GLY A 480 43.95 -16.99 29.80
CA GLY A 480 43.97 -18.40 30.18
C GLY A 480 43.76 -18.48 31.71
N ARG A 481 43.11 -19.56 32.20
CA ARG A 481 42.91 -20.00 33.63
C ARG A 481 41.72 -19.36 34.36
N GLY A 482 40.89 -20.06 35.14
CA GLY A 482 40.77 -21.44 35.61
C GLY A 482 39.56 -21.53 36.56
N GLY A 483 38.79 -22.64 36.55
CA GLY A 483 38.52 -23.55 37.70
C GLY A 483 37.85 -22.91 38.93
N GLY A 484 36.78 -23.40 39.56
CA GLY A 484 36.03 -24.66 39.54
C GLY A 484 35.23 -24.76 40.86
N GLY A 485 34.18 -25.60 40.90
CA GLY A 485 33.44 -26.04 42.11
C GLY A 485 32.47 -25.00 42.70
N GLY A 486 31.21 -25.27 43.05
CA GLY A 486 30.57 -26.49 43.56
C GLY A 486 30.23 -26.28 45.04
N GLY A 487 28.94 -26.33 45.43
CA GLY A 487 28.56 -26.41 46.85
C GLY A 487 27.22 -25.78 47.23
N ARG A 488 26.25 -26.65 47.55
CA ARG A 488 24.95 -26.35 48.17
C ARG A 488 25.09 -26.23 49.69
N GLY A 489 24.29 -25.35 50.31
CA GLY A 489 23.46 -25.70 51.47
C GLY A 489 23.91 -25.29 52.88
N GLY A 490 22.95 -24.72 53.62
CA GLY A 490 22.88 -24.60 55.10
C GLY A 490 23.63 -23.38 55.66
N GLY A 491 23.07 -22.49 56.48
CA GLY A 491 21.90 -22.53 57.34
C GLY A 491 22.32 -22.03 58.73
N GLY A 492 21.65 -21.00 59.28
CA GLY A 492 21.61 -20.78 60.74
C GLY A 492 21.96 -19.38 61.26
N GLY A 493 20.99 -18.78 61.98
CA GLY A 493 21.16 -17.75 63.00
C GLY A 493 20.87 -16.33 62.50
N GLY A 494 19.90 -15.58 62.99
CA GLY A 494 19.02 -15.67 64.16
C GLY A 494 18.66 -14.23 64.55
N GLY A 495 17.41 -13.96 64.94
CA GLY A 495 17.04 -12.66 65.50
C GLY A 495 15.65 -12.18 65.09
N GLN A 496 14.67 -12.56 65.89
CA GLN A 496 13.29 -12.08 65.84
C GLN A 496 13.21 -10.56 66.03
N GLN A 497 12.39 -9.87 65.24
CA GLN A 497 11.31 -9.04 65.79
C GLN A 497 10.27 -8.68 64.73
N ARG A 498 9.01 -8.92 65.14
CA ARG A 498 7.73 -8.43 64.62
C ARG A 498 7.86 -6.96 64.18
N GLY A 499 7.25 -6.46 63.12
CA GLY A 499 5.96 -6.81 62.53
C GLY A 499 5.20 -5.50 62.29
N TYR A 500 4.80 -5.30 61.04
CA TYR A 500 3.77 -4.38 60.55
C TYR A 500 4.06 -2.88 60.29
N ARG A 501 4.03 -2.58 58.97
CA ARG A 501 3.62 -1.37 58.23
C ARG A 501 4.57 -0.16 58.17
N GLY A 502 5.48 -0.21 57.18
CA GLY A 502 5.78 0.99 56.35
C GLY A 502 4.55 1.36 55.50
N GLY A 503 4.29 2.61 55.12
CA GLY A 503 5.21 3.72 54.93
C GLY A 503 5.74 3.74 53.49
N GLY A 504 5.20 4.61 52.63
CA GLY A 504 5.89 5.05 51.42
C GLY A 504 5.08 5.23 50.14
N ARG A 505 4.58 6.46 49.95
CA ARG A 505 4.71 7.30 48.75
C ARG A 505 4.30 6.74 47.37
N GLY A 506 3.27 7.39 46.80
CA GLY A 506 3.31 8.01 45.48
C GLY A 506 3.27 7.08 44.27
N ASN A 507 2.09 6.93 43.66
CA ASN A 507 2.00 6.43 42.30
C ASN A 507 0.96 7.23 41.49
N THR A 508 1.42 8.34 40.90
CA THR A 508 0.71 9.07 39.85
C THR A 508 1.08 8.43 38.51
N GLY A 509 0.40 7.34 38.17
CA GLY A 509 0.57 6.63 36.89
C GLY A 509 -0.49 7.05 35.87
N GLY A 510 -0.26 8.17 35.19
CA GLY A 510 -1.07 8.60 34.04
C GLY A 510 -0.73 7.78 32.79
N GLY A 511 -1.46 6.69 32.57
CA GLY A 511 -1.41 5.90 31.34
C GLY A 511 -2.19 6.57 30.22
N ARG A 512 -1.47 7.17 29.25
CA ARG A 512 -1.99 7.65 27.97
C ARG A 512 -2.51 6.48 27.13
N GLY A 513 -3.82 6.32 27.06
CA GLY A 513 -4.49 5.47 26.07
C GLY A 513 -4.57 6.19 24.72
N GLY A 514 -3.59 5.96 23.86
CA GLY A 514 -3.64 6.38 22.45
C GLY A 514 -4.55 5.44 21.65
N GLY A 515 -5.75 5.92 21.31
CA GLY A 515 -6.66 5.24 20.38
C GLY A 515 -6.06 5.18 18.98
N ARG A 516 -5.64 3.98 18.55
CA ARG A 516 -5.30 3.67 17.16
C ARG A 516 -6.58 3.57 16.34
N GLY A 517 -7.03 4.68 15.78
CA GLY A 517 -7.99 4.71 14.68
C GLY A 517 -7.28 4.31 13.38
N GLY A 518 -7.53 3.09 12.91
CA GLY A 518 -7.06 2.61 11.62
C GLY A 518 -7.85 3.24 10.48
N ARG A 519 -7.27 4.24 9.82
CA ARG A 519 -7.53 4.57 8.41
C ARG A 519 -6.22 4.36 7.67
N GLY A 520 -6.27 3.61 6.57
CA GLY A 520 -5.10 3.08 5.87
C GLY A 520 -4.24 4.18 5.27
N ALA A 521 -3.15 4.54 5.97
CA ALA A 521 -2.25 5.61 5.59
C ALA A 521 -1.71 5.47 4.16
N TYR A 522 -1.99 6.48 3.34
CA TYR A 522 -1.25 6.85 2.14
C TYR A 522 0.24 7.05 2.46
N ARG A 523 1.15 6.61 1.58
CA ARG A 523 2.60 6.80 1.70
C ARG A 523 3.06 7.68 0.56
N SER A 524 3.20 8.98 0.83
CA SER A 524 3.62 9.95 -0.19
C SER A 524 5.12 9.86 -0.47
N LEU A 525 5.58 10.66 -1.45
CA LEU A 525 6.99 10.87 -1.85
C LEU A 525 8.02 10.87 -0.70
N ASP A 526 7.63 11.34 0.49
CA ASP A 526 8.54 11.56 1.62
C ASP A 526 8.32 10.55 2.79
N ASP A 527 7.34 9.62 2.71
CA ASP A 527 6.92 8.75 3.82
C ASP A 527 7.58 7.35 3.84
N ASN A 528 8.86 7.26 3.47
CA ASN A 528 9.64 6.01 3.52
C ASN A 528 10.12 5.66 4.95
N VAL A 529 9.20 5.39 5.89
CA VAL A 529 9.54 4.67 7.15
C VAL A 529 8.42 3.71 7.53
N GLY A 530 8.78 2.44 7.70
CA GLY A 530 7.85 1.31 7.74
C GLY A 530 6.97 1.19 8.99
N GLU A 531 5.76 0.67 8.77
CA GLU A 531 5.06 -0.22 9.71
C GLU A 531 4.01 -1.02 8.93
N GLY A 532 3.94 -2.33 9.19
CA GLY A 532 3.09 -3.29 8.51
C GLY A 532 1.77 -3.51 9.23
N GLY A 533 0.71 -3.72 8.45
CA GLY A 533 -0.60 -4.15 8.97
C GLY A 533 -1.44 -4.70 7.82
N TYR A 534 -1.74 -6.01 7.88
CA TYR A 534 -2.61 -6.69 6.92
C TYR A 534 -4.06 -6.24 7.12
N GLY A 535 -4.59 -5.47 6.16
CA GLY A 535 -5.97 -5.00 6.12
C GLY A 535 -6.68 -5.45 4.84
N SER A 536 -7.96 -5.82 5.00
CA SER A 536 -8.83 -6.47 4.02
C SER A 536 -9.07 -5.63 2.75
N ALA A 537 -8.35 -5.92 1.67
CA ALA A 537 -8.72 -5.46 0.33
C ALA A 537 -9.66 -6.47 -0.35
N SER A 538 -10.77 -5.99 -0.90
CA SER A 538 -11.58 -6.74 -1.87
C SER A 538 -10.70 -6.99 -3.09
N GLY A 539 -10.22 -8.21 -3.27
CA GLY A 539 -9.33 -8.55 -4.39
C GLY A 539 -10.12 -8.59 -5.70
N MET A 540 -9.43 -8.33 -6.81
CA MET A 540 -10.01 -8.40 -8.14
C MET A 540 -10.39 -9.83 -8.53
N GLN A 541 -11.46 -9.97 -9.31
CA GLN A 541 -11.94 -11.21 -9.89
C GLN A 541 -11.26 -11.40 -11.25
N TYR A 542 -10.53 -12.50 -11.44
CA TYR A 542 -9.97 -12.91 -12.72
C TYR A 542 -10.66 -14.18 -13.22
#